data_AF-A0A946C450-F1
#
_entry.id   AF-A0A946C450-F1
#
_cell.length_a   1.000
_cell.length_b   1.000
_cell.length_c   1.000
_cell.angle_alpha   90.00
_cell.angle_beta   90.00
_cell.angle_gamma   90.00
#
_symmetry.space_group_name_H-M   'P 1'
#
loop_
_entity.id
_entity.type
_entity.pdbx_description
1 polymer ?
#
loop_
_entity_poly.entity_id
_entity_poly.type
_entity_poly.pdbx_seq_one_letter_code
_entity_poly.pdbx_strand_id
1 'polypeptide(L)'
;MVNKKNKFFTTPRKSWTFDDYTNSEIRRAAKTGIYDIRGGGSKRKLPHFDDLLFLGASMSRYPLEGYREKCSTNVTLGTRYAKKPLELDIPITIAGMSFGALSGPAKEALGRGASTAGTSTTTGDGGMTKEERGQSKNLVYQLLPSRYGMNPDDLRKADAIEVVIGQGAKPGGGGMLLGQKISDRVAEMRDLPKGIDQRSACRHPDWTGPDDLAIKITELREITEWKVPIFVKIAGARPYYDTALAVKAGADVVVLDGMQGGTAATQEVFIENVGQPTLACIRPAVDALQDLDAHREVQLIISGGIRNGAD
;
A
#
# COMPACT_ATOMS: atom_id res chain seq x y z
N MET A 1 -14.22 12.81 -44.01
CA MET A 1 -13.31 12.86 -45.17
C MET A 1 -12.74 14.27 -45.27
N VAL A 2 -11.47 14.49 -44.91
CA VAL A 2 -10.83 15.81 -45.01
C VAL A 2 -10.36 16.02 -46.45
N ASN A 3 -10.77 17.14 -47.03
CA ASN A 3 -10.51 17.53 -48.41
C ASN A 3 -8.99 17.76 -48.61
N LYS A 4 -8.29 16.80 -49.22
CA LYS A 4 -6.85 16.82 -49.55
C LYS A 4 -6.53 17.81 -50.70
N LYS A 5 -6.88 19.09 -50.56
CA LYS A 5 -6.62 20.10 -51.60
C LYS A 5 -6.09 21.44 -51.05
N ASN A 6 -5.23 21.42 -50.01
CA ASN A 6 -4.43 22.59 -49.67
C ASN A 6 -2.97 22.18 -49.44
N LYS A 7 -2.06 22.72 -50.26
CA LYS A 7 -0.62 22.38 -50.27
C LYS A 7 0.12 22.86 -49.01
N PHE A 8 -0.51 23.72 -48.23
CA PHE A 8 0.00 24.26 -46.97
C PHE A 8 -1.08 24.10 -45.90
N PHE A 9 -1.04 22.98 -45.18
CA PHE A 9 -1.87 22.74 -44.00
C PHE A 9 -0.98 22.82 -42.76
N THR A 10 -1.27 23.75 -41.87
CA THR A 10 -0.63 23.79 -40.55
C THR A 10 -1.59 23.16 -39.55
N THR A 11 -1.16 22.07 -38.93
CA THR A 11 -1.91 21.46 -37.83
C THR A 11 -2.03 22.47 -36.68
N PRO A 12 -3.23 22.76 -36.15
CA PRO A 12 -3.37 23.65 -35.02
C PRO A 12 -2.54 23.18 -33.83
N ARG A 13 -1.80 24.09 -33.21
CA ARG A 13 -1.09 23.81 -31.96
C ARG A 13 -2.13 23.67 -30.83
N LYS A 14 -2.26 22.47 -30.28
CA LYS A 14 -3.17 22.21 -29.15
C LYS A 14 -2.60 22.81 -27.86
N SER A 15 -3.50 23.21 -26.96
CA SER A 15 -3.12 23.57 -25.60
C SER A 15 -2.54 22.35 -24.88
N TRP A 16 -1.45 22.55 -24.14
CA TRP A 16 -0.92 21.52 -23.27
C TRP A 16 -1.74 21.37 -21.98
N THR A 17 -2.26 22.49 -21.45
CA THR A 17 -3.08 22.50 -20.23
C THR A 17 -4.53 22.06 -20.48
N PHE A 18 -5.03 22.30 -21.68
CA PHE A 18 -6.40 21.95 -22.10
C PHE A 18 -6.32 21.07 -23.34
N ASP A 19 -5.79 19.87 -23.18
CA ASP A 19 -5.77 18.86 -24.24
C ASP A 19 -7.19 18.33 -24.52
N ASP A 20 -7.31 17.43 -25.50
CA ASP A 20 -8.61 16.88 -25.88
C ASP A 20 -9.27 16.12 -24.72
N TYR A 21 -8.48 15.42 -23.90
CA TYR A 21 -8.98 14.66 -22.74
C TYR A 21 -9.52 15.62 -21.67
N THR A 22 -8.76 16.64 -21.30
CA THR A 22 -9.13 17.62 -20.29
C THR A 22 -10.38 18.40 -20.71
N ASN A 23 -10.46 18.85 -21.96
CA ASN A 23 -11.67 19.50 -22.47
C ASN A 23 -12.88 18.56 -22.49
N SER A 24 -12.69 17.28 -22.81
CA SER A 24 -13.75 16.26 -22.72
C SER A 24 -14.24 16.10 -21.29
N GLU A 25 -13.32 16.01 -20.33
CA GLU A 25 -13.66 15.89 -18.90
C GLU A 25 -14.37 17.12 -18.36
N ILE A 26 -13.95 18.34 -18.73
CA ILE A 26 -14.64 19.58 -18.36
C ILE A 26 -16.09 19.56 -18.86
N ARG A 27 -16.32 19.18 -20.12
CA ARG A 27 -17.67 19.10 -20.69
C ARG A 27 -18.51 18.03 -20.01
N ARG A 28 -17.92 16.86 -19.74
CA ARG A 28 -18.58 15.76 -19.02
C ARG A 28 -18.98 16.23 -17.62
N ALA A 29 -18.04 16.76 -16.85
CA ALA A 29 -18.26 17.25 -15.49
C ALA A 29 -19.30 18.38 -15.43
N ALA A 30 -19.26 19.33 -16.37
CA ALA A 30 -20.27 20.39 -16.48
C ALA A 30 -21.67 19.86 -16.77
N LYS A 31 -21.79 18.76 -17.53
CA LYS A 31 -23.06 18.12 -17.87
C LYS A 31 -23.60 17.23 -16.74
N THR A 32 -22.74 16.48 -16.06
CA THR A 32 -23.16 15.45 -15.10
C THR A 32 -23.09 15.90 -13.65
N GLY A 33 -22.15 16.78 -13.29
CA GLY A 33 -21.82 17.11 -11.90
C GLY A 33 -21.18 15.95 -11.12
N ILE A 34 -20.71 14.90 -11.79
CA ILE A 34 -20.23 13.65 -11.15
C ILE A 34 -18.72 13.48 -11.40
N TYR A 35 -17.97 13.20 -10.33
CA TYR A 35 -16.55 12.80 -10.41
C TYR A 35 -16.40 11.33 -10.78
N ASP A 36 -15.29 10.99 -11.45
CA ASP A 36 -15.00 9.63 -11.87
C ASP A 36 -14.42 8.80 -10.72
N ILE A 37 -14.87 7.54 -10.63
CA ILE A 37 -14.30 6.51 -9.76
C ILE A 37 -13.57 5.49 -10.63
N ARG A 38 -12.32 5.18 -10.29
CA ARG A 38 -11.46 4.29 -11.08
C ARG A 38 -10.65 3.37 -10.17
N GLY A 39 -10.16 2.27 -10.75
CA GLY A 39 -9.16 1.39 -10.15
C GLY A 39 -7.78 1.56 -10.78
N GLY A 40 -6.78 0.96 -10.17
CA GLY A 40 -5.36 1.10 -10.50
C GLY A 40 -4.64 2.11 -9.60
N GLY A 41 -3.35 2.33 -9.88
CA GLY A 41 -2.57 3.45 -9.33
C GLY A 41 -2.50 4.60 -10.33
N SER A 42 -1.66 5.59 -10.04
CA SER A 42 -1.45 6.77 -10.89
C SER A 42 -1.14 6.41 -12.35
N LYS A 43 -1.86 7.03 -13.31
CA LYS A 43 -1.67 6.80 -14.75
C LYS A 43 -0.76 7.83 -15.39
N ARG A 44 -0.59 8.99 -14.76
CA ARG A 44 0.38 9.99 -15.19
C ARG A 44 1.81 9.44 -15.13
N LYS A 45 2.68 10.01 -15.97
CA LYS A 45 4.12 9.76 -15.87
C LYS A 45 4.65 10.36 -14.58
N LEU A 46 5.39 9.56 -13.81
CA LEU A 46 6.06 9.92 -12.56
C LEU A 46 7.53 9.51 -12.67
N PRO A 47 8.44 10.13 -11.87
CA PRO A 47 9.79 9.63 -11.73
C PRO A 47 9.80 8.13 -11.41
N HIS A 48 10.60 7.37 -12.14
CA HIS A 48 10.65 5.91 -12.06
C HIS A 48 12.02 5.44 -11.59
N PHE A 49 12.07 4.26 -10.95
CA PHE A 49 13.32 3.55 -10.66
C PHE A 49 14.17 3.22 -11.91
N ASP A 50 13.58 3.29 -13.11
CA ASP A 50 14.29 3.04 -14.38
C ASP A 50 15.41 4.06 -14.65
N ASP A 51 15.31 5.24 -14.02
CA ASP A 51 16.29 6.32 -14.14
C ASP A 51 17.43 6.21 -13.11
N LEU A 52 17.40 5.21 -12.22
CA LEU A 52 18.46 4.97 -11.24
C LEU A 52 19.54 4.04 -11.77
N LEU A 53 20.77 4.30 -11.33
CA LEU A 53 21.91 3.43 -11.57
C LEU A 53 22.46 2.93 -10.24
N PHE A 54 22.73 1.64 -10.16
CA PHE A 54 23.44 1.04 -9.04
C PHE A 54 24.95 1.17 -9.24
N LEU A 55 25.67 1.54 -8.18
CA LEU A 55 27.12 1.54 -8.17
C LEU A 55 27.62 0.09 -8.04
N GLY A 56 28.08 -0.47 -9.16
CA GLY A 56 28.65 -1.81 -9.20
C GLY A 56 29.92 -1.94 -8.35
N ALA A 57 30.15 -3.15 -7.84
CA ALA A 57 31.40 -3.53 -7.18
C ALA A 57 32.61 -3.31 -8.11
N SER A 58 33.73 -2.88 -7.52
CA SER A 58 35.00 -2.62 -8.22
C SER A 58 36.14 -2.69 -7.19
N MET A 59 37.15 -1.82 -7.24
CA MET A 59 38.28 -1.87 -6.31
C MET A 59 37.90 -1.57 -4.85
N SER A 60 36.87 -0.77 -4.59
CA SER A 60 36.45 -0.40 -3.23
C SER A 60 35.55 -1.44 -2.55
N ARG A 61 34.95 -2.36 -3.32
CA ARG A 61 34.10 -3.45 -2.83
C ARG A 61 34.20 -4.62 -3.80
N TYR A 62 34.58 -5.79 -3.31
CA TYR A 62 34.69 -6.98 -4.14
C TYR A 62 33.31 -7.60 -4.44
N PRO A 63 33.04 -8.02 -5.69
CA PRO A 63 31.81 -8.72 -6.03
C PRO A 63 31.83 -10.14 -5.44
N LEU A 64 30.64 -10.68 -5.17
CA LEU A 64 30.49 -12.09 -4.80
C LEU A 64 30.74 -12.99 -6.01
N GLU A 65 31.50 -14.07 -5.82
CA GLU A 65 31.62 -15.14 -6.82
C GLU A 65 30.40 -16.07 -6.72
N GLY A 66 29.37 -15.86 -7.56
CA GLY A 66 28.07 -16.52 -7.42
C GLY A 66 28.07 -18.07 -7.45
N TYR A 67 29.16 -18.71 -7.88
CA TYR A 67 29.32 -20.18 -7.82
C TYR A 67 29.93 -20.68 -6.51
N ARG A 68 30.49 -19.80 -5.67
CA ARG A 68 31.12 -20.12 -4.37
C ARG A 68 30.37 -19.51 -3.21
N GLU A 69 29.85 -18.30 -3.42
CA GLU A 69 29.25 -17.46 -2.40
C GLU A 69 27.76 -17.32 -2.64
N LYS A 70 26.98 -17.36 -1.56
CA LYS A 70 25.53 -17.17 -1.61
C LYS A 70 25.19 -15.72 -1.29
N CYS A 71 24.38 -15.09 -2.14
CA CYS A 71 23.72 -13.83 -1.80
C CYS A 71 22.44 -14.16 -1.03
N SER A 72 22.39 -13.76 0.25
CA SER A 72 21.19 -13.98 1.07
C SER A 72 20.18 -12.88 0.86
N THR A 73 18.93 -13.25 0.64
CA THR A 73 17.79 -12.34 0.44
C THR A 73 16.84 -12.31 1.64
N ASN A 74 17.15 -13.08 2.69
CA ASN A 74 16.29 -13.16 3.86
C ASN A 74 16.24 -11.82 4.59
N VAL A 75 15.07 -11.50 5.12
CA VAL A 75 14.84 -10.29 5.92
C VAL A 75 14.03 -10.61 7.16
N THR A 76 14.37 -9.92 8.25
CA THR A 76 13.64 -9.97 9.51
C THR A 76 12.92 -8.64 9.72
N LEU A 77 11.61 -8.71 9.91
CA LEU A 77 10.75 -7.55 10.09
C LEU A 77 10.21 -7.48 11.52
N GLY A 78 10.36 -6.31 12.11
CA GLY A 78 9.84 -5.97 13.42
C GLY A 78 10.63 -6.53 14.59
N THR A 79 11.95 -6.32 14.54
CA THR A 79 12.91 -6.73 15.57
C THR A 79 12.86 -5.92 16.86
N ARG A 80 12.09 -4.82 16.88
CA ARG A 80 12.11 -3.82 17.95
C ARG A 80 11.39 -4.26 19.22
N TYR A 81 10.11 -4.61 19.11
CA TYR A 81 9.28 -4.95 20.27
C TYR A 81 8.62 -6.33 20.18
N ALA A 82 8.56 -6.95 19.00
CA ALA A 82 7.92 -8.26 18.82
C ALA A 82 8.80 -9.39 19.39
N LYS A 83 8.19 -10.29 20.17
CA LYS A 83 8.88 -11.52 20.66
C LYS A 83 9.15 -12.51 19.53
N LYS A 84 8.36 -12.48 18.46
CA LYS A 84 8.52 -13.28 17.25
C LYS A 84 8.49 -12.35 16.04
N PRO A 85 9.63 -11.75 15.67
CA PRO A 85 9.76 -11.01 14.43
C PRO A 85 9.37 -11.86 13.22
N LEU A 86 8.92 -11.20 12.16
CA LEU A 86 8.49 -11.86 10.93
C LEU A 86 9.72 -12.13 10.04
N GLU A 87 10.04 -13.41 9.85
CA GLU A 87 11.13 -13.86 8.99
C GLU A 87 10.61 -14.20 7.58
N LEU A 88 11.22 -13.61 6.56
CA LEU A 88 10.92 -13.86 5.14
C LEU A 88 12.18 -14.31 4.40
N ASP A 89 12.03 -15.22 3.45
CA ASP A 89 13.15 -15.74 2.64
C ASP A 89 13.59 -14.72 1.57
N ILE A 90 12.70 -13.79 1.19
CA ILE A 90 12.92 -12.73 0.19
C ILE A 90 12.39 -11.37 0.68
N PRO A 91 12.95 -10.24 0.20
CA PRO A 91 12.56 -8.89 0.64
C PRO A 91 11.35 -8.34 -0.14
N ILE A 92 10.42 -9.21 -0.55
CA ILE A 92 9.27 -8.86 -1.40
C ILE A 92 8.01 -9.40 -0.74
N THR A 93 7.04 -8.57 -0.43
CA THR A 93 5.75 -8.99 0.17
C THR A 93 4.57 -8.71 -0.76
N ILE A 94 3.47 -9.43 -0.58
CA ILE A 94 2.22 -9.15 -1.30
C ILE A 94 1.40 -8.14 -0.49
N ALA A 95 1.25 -6.93 -1.02
CA ALA A 95 0.53 -5.84 -0.37
C ALA A 95 -0.97 -6.13 -0.16
N GLY A 96 -1.57 -5.43 0.81
CA GLY A 96 -2.96 -5.65 1.24
C GLY A 96 -3.99 -5.32 0.16
N MET A 97 -4.73 -6.33 -0.29
CA MET A 97 -5.87 -6.20 -1.19
C MET A 97 -7.06 -6.94 -0.62
N SER A 98 -8.17 -6.23 -0.41
CA SER A 98 -9.29 -6.74 0.38
C SER A 98 -10.05 -7.87 -0.31
N PHE A 99 -10.59 -8.80 0.49
CA PHE A 99 -11.72 -9.60 0.03
C PHE A 99 -12.92 -8.68 -0.24
N GLY A 100 -13.50 -8.82 -1.43
CA GLY A 100 -14.47 -7.88 -2.01
C GLY A 100 -13.87 -7.11 -3.18
N ALA A 101 -12.66 -6.56 -3.04
CA ALA A 101 -11.89 -6.07 -4.18
C ALA A 101 -11.41 -7.24 -5.05
N LEU A 102 -10.87 -8.27 -4.39
CA LEU A 102 -10.49 -9.56 -4.95
C LEU A 102 -11.48 -10.66 -4.55
N SER A 103 -11.52 -11.72 -5.36
CA SER A 103 -12.30 -12.93 -5.09
C SER A 103 -11.60 -13.85 -4.07
N GLY A 104 -12.35 -14.76 -3.45
CA GLY A 104 -11.80 -15.79 -2.56
C GLY A 104 -10.69 -16.63 -3.21
N PRO A 105 -10.89 -17.16 -4.43
CA PRO A 105 -9.85 -17.90 -5.15
C PRO A 105 -8.59 -17.07 -5.44
N ALA A 106 -8.73 -15.75 -5.68
CA ALA A 106 -7.56 -14.88 -5.86
C ALA A 106 -6.77 -14.73 -4.55
N LYS A 107 -7.47 -14.57 -3.41
CA LYS A 107 -6.83 -14.51 -2.08
C LYS A 107 -6.13 -15.83 -1.74
N GLU A 108 -6.75 -16.95 -2.07
CA GLU A 108 -6.17 -18.28 -1.93
C GLU A 108 -4.90 -18.46 -2.78
N ALA A 109 -4.96 -18.05 -4.05
CA ALA A 109 -3.82 -18.13 -4.97
C ALA A 109 -2.63 -17.28 -4.50
N LEU A 110 -2.89 -16.07 -4.01
CA LEU A 110 -1.86 -15.20 -3.42
C LEU A 110 -1.24 -15.85 -2.18
N GLY A 111 -2.06 -16.43 -1.30
CA GLY A 111 -1.60 -17.17 -0.12
C GLY A 111 -0.65 -18.32 -0.48
N ARG A 112 -1.07 -19.20 -1.41
CA ARG A 112 -0.24 -20.31 -1.89
C ARG A 112 1.07 -19.84 -2.52
N GLY A 113 0.99 -18.81 -3.37
CA GLY A 113 2.15 -18.24 -4.04
C GLY A 113 3.17 -17.66 -3.07
N ALA A 114 2.71 -16.84 -2.12
CA ALA A 114 3.57 -16.25 -1.10
C ALA A 114 4.23 -17.30 -0.19
N SER A 115 3.46 -18.29 0.27
CA SER A 115 3.98 -19.41 1.06
C SER A 115 5.07 -20.19 0.33
N THR A 116 4.87 -20.44 -0.97
CA THR A 116 5.84 -21.16 -1.81
C THR A 116 7.11 -20.34 -2.03
N ALA A 117 6.96 -19.02 -2.20
CA ALA A 117 8.07 -18.09 -2.38
C ALA A 117 8.77 -17.71 -1.06
N GLY A 118 8.28 -18.18 0.10
CA GLY A 118 8.87 -17.86 1.40
C GLY A 118 8.58 -16.44 1.89
N THR A 119 7.46 -15.84 1.47
CA THR A 119 7.07 -14.47 1.84
C THR A 119 5.66 -14.37 2.44
N SER A 120 5.25 -13.16 2.82
CA SER A 120 3.97 -12.85 3.43
C SER A 120 2.94 -12.28 2.45
N THR A 121 1.68 -12.50 2.78
CA THR A 121 0.51 -11.81 2.22
C THR A 121 -0.12 -10.87 3.25
N THR A 122 -0.98 -9.98 2.78
CA THR A 122 -1.69 -9.02 3.64
C THR A 122 -3.20 -9.04 3.35
N THR A 123 -4.02 -9.05 4.41
CA THR A 123 -5.48 -9.27 4.28
C THR A 123 -6.23 -8.18 3.50
N GLY A 124 -5.80 -6.92 3.58
CA GLY A 124 -6.53 -5.81 2.99
C GLY A 124 -7.70 -5.32 3.85
N ASP A 125 -8.48 -4.36 3.33
CA ASP A 125 -9.70 -3.78 3.95
C ASP A 125 -10.91 -4.71 4.06
N GLY A 126 -10.72 -6.03 4.16
CA GLY A 126 -11.81 -7.02 4.07
C GLY A 126 -11.89 -8.02 5.21
N GLY A 127 -11.00 -7.92 6.21
CA GLY A 127 -10.84 -8.94 7.24
C GLY A 127 -10.11 -10.19 6.73
N MET A 128 -9.94 -11.17 7.63
CA MET A 128 -9.24 -12.42 7.33
C MET A 128 -10.23 -13.45 6.77
N THR A 129 -9.97 -14.00 5.59
CA THR A 129 -10.75 -15.13 5.07
C THR A 129 -10.13 -16.47 5.46
N LYS A 130 -10.94 -17.53 5.52
CA LYS A 130 -10.47 -18.89 5.80
C LYS A 130 -9.50 -19.38 4.72
N GLU A 131 -9.78 -19.06 3.46
CA GLU A 131 -8.97 -19.44 2.30
C GLU A 131 -7.59 -18.78 2.36
N GLU A 132 -7.52 -17.48 2.70
CA GLU A 132 -6.26 -16.76 2.80
C GLU A 132 -5.42 -17.27 3.98
N ARG A 133 -6.02 -17.39 5.17
CA ARG A 133 -5.30 -17.87 6.35
C ARG A 133 -4.82 -19.30 6.19
N GLY A 134 -5.64 -20.17 5.59
CA GLY A 134 -5.33 -21.58 5.39
C GLY A 134 -4.22 -21.84 4.37
N GLN A 135 -3.93 -20.89 3.48
CA GLN A 135 -2.90 -21.05 2.44
C GLN A 135 -1.66 -20.16 2.64
N SER A 136 -1.74 -19.17 3.53
CA SER A 136 -0.61 -18.27 3.82
C SER A 136 0.18 -18.79 5.01
N LYS A 137 1.48 -19.03 4.86
CA LYS A 137 2.41 -19.36 5.96
C LYS A 137 2.57 -18.15 6.87
N ASN A 138 2.79 -16.99 6.26
CA ASN A 138 2.93 -15.70 6.91
C ASN A 138 1.80 -14.76 6.41
N LEU A 139 0.94 -14.28 7.29
CA LEU A 139 -0.16 -13.38 6.96
C LEU A 139 -0.17 -12.15 7.86
N VAL A 140 -0.06 -10.98 7.23
CA VAL A 140 -0.19 -9.67 7.86
C VAL A 140 -1.67 -9.27 7.88
N TYR A 141 -2.20 -8.98 9.05
CA TYR A 141 -3.59 -8.53 9.20
C TYR A 141 -3.67 -7.01 9.18
N GLN A 142 -4.46 -6.41 8.28
CA GLN A 142 -4.69 -4.97 8.29
C GLN A 142 -5.79 -4.54 9.26
N LEU A 143 -5.46 -3.57 10.12
CA LEU A 143 -6.41 -2.82 10.93
C LEU A 143 -6.69 -1.46 10.28
N LEU A 144 -7.92 -1.24 9.82
CA LEU A 144 -8.30 -0.06 9.05
C LEU A 144 -9.28 0.83 9.79
N PRO A 145 -9.43 2.11 9.42
CA PRO A 145 -10.31 3.07 10.07
C PRO A 145 -11.72 2.54 10.38
N SER A 146 -12.34 1.84 9.43
CA SER A 146 -13.71 1.36 9.56
C SER A 146 -13.88 0.04 10.30
N ARG A 147 -12.80 -0.67 10.65
CA ARG A 147 -12.85 -1.94 11.38
C ARG A 147 -13.69 -3.05 10.71
N TYR A 148 -13.86 -2.99 9.38
CA TYR A 148 -14.59 -4.02 8.64
C TYR A 148 -13.93 -5.39 8.79
N GLY A 149 -14.72 -6.38 9.18
CA GLY A 149 -14.22 -7.75 9.40
C GLY A 149 -13.14 -7.84 10.50
N MET A 150 -13.06 -6.83 11.37
CA MET A 150 -12.16 -6.83 12.52
C MET A 150 -12.66 -7.80 13.57
N ASN A 151 -11.86 -8.82 13.83
CA ASN A 151 -12.13 -9.82 14.86
C ASN A 151 -10.85 -10.02 15.71
N PRO A 152 -10.93 -9.86 17.05
CA PRO A 152 -9.81 -10.16 17.94
C PRO A 152 -9.21 -11.56 17.77
N ASP A 153 -10.02 -12.56 17.43
CA ASP A 153 -9.52 -13.93 17.20
C ASP A 153 -8.67 -14.03 15.94
N ASP A 154 -8.95 -13.21 14.93
CA ASP A 154 -8.15 -13.18 13.70
C ASP A 154 -6.87 -12.35 13.89
N LEU A 155 -6.93 -11.29 14.70
CA LEU A 155 -5.72 -10.56 15.14
C LEU A 155 -4.74 -11.50 15.85
N ARG A 156 -5.23 -12.39 16.72
CA ARG A 156 -4.40 -13.40 17.42
C ARG A 156 -3.82 -14.47 16.49
N LYS A 157 -4.42 -14.71 15.34
CA LYS A 157 -3.95 -15.67 14.32
C LYS A 157 -3.01 -15.03 13.29
N ALA A 158 -2.84 -13.71 13.30
CA ALA A 158 -1.97 -13.02 12.36
C ALA A 158 -0.50 -13.27 12.70
N ASP A 159 0.39 -13.12 11.72
CA ASP A 159 1.86 -13.19 11.91
C ASP A 159 2.49 -11.79 12.04
N ALA A 160 1.73 -10.76 11.67
CA ALA A 160 1.98 -9.35 11.93
C ALA A 160 0.65 -8.58 11.84
N ILE A 161 0.58 -7.38 12.43
CA ILE A 161 -0.59 -6.50 12.29
C ILE A 161 -0.15 -5.20 11.65
N GLU A 162 -0.83 -4.77 10.60
CA GLU A 162 -0.57 -3.50 9.92
C GLU A 162 -1.70 -2.49 10.19
N VAL A 163 -1.40 -1.44 10.95
CA VAL A 163 -2.33 -0.33 11.18
C VAL A 163 -2.26 0.62 9.97
N VAL A 164 -3.38 0.75 9.25
CA VAL A 164 -3.42 1.49 7.98
C VAL A 164 -3.86 2.93 8.22
N ILE A 165 -2.91 3.85 8.15
CA ILE A 165 -3.18 5.30 8.22
C ILE A 165 -3.55 5.84 6.83
N GLY A 166 -2.90 5.31 5.79
CA GLY A 166 -3.16 5.74 4.42
C GLY A 166 -2.65 4.75 3.39
N GLN A 167 -3.09 4.94 2.15
CA GLN A 167 -2.59 4.21 0.98
C GLN A 167 -2.20 5.16 -0.14
N GLY A 168 -1.31 4.71 -1.01
CA GLY A 168 -0.72 5.52 -2.08
C GLY A 168 -1.75 6.08 -3.08
N ALA A 169 -2.76 5.29 -3.43
CA ALA A 169 -3.78 5.69 -4.41
C ALA A 169 -4.74 6.78 -3.91
N LYS A 170 -4.85 6.98 -2.59
CA LYS A 170 -5.79 7.92 -1.95
C LYS A 170 -5.32 8.37 -0.57
N PRO A 171 -4.21 9.10 -0.48
CA PRO A 171 -3.75 9.66 0.80
C PRO A 171 -4.84 10.55 1.39
N GLY A 172 -5.19 10.34 2.66
CA GLY A 172 -6.26 11.09 3.34
C GLY A 172 -7.69 10.68 2.96
N GLY A 173 -7.87 9.68 2.08
CA GLY A 173 -9.15 9.09 1.74
C GLY A 173 -9.36 7.72 2.38
N GLY A 174 -10.62 7.30 2.54
CA GLY A 174 -10.97 5.97 3.03
C GLY A 174 -11.05 4.90 1.94
N GLY A 175 -11.00 3.63 2.34
CA GLY A 175 -11.39 2.47 1.54
C GLY A 175 -12.72 2.69 0.79
N MET A 176 -12.85 2.10 -0.40
CA MET A 176 -14.07 2.20 -1.18
C MET A 176 -14.31 0.88 -1.90
N LEU A 177 -15.54 0.39 -1.81
CA LEU A 177 -15.99 -0.81 -2.50
C LEU A 177 -17.35 -0.52 -3.13
N LEU A 178 -17.46 -0.72 -4.43
CA LEU A 178 -18.71 -0.49 -5.16
C LEU A 178 -19.76 -1.51 -4.73
N GLY A 179 -21.02 -1.09 -4.63
CA GLY A 179 -22.15 -1.91 -4.20
C GLY A 179 -22.32 -3.17 -5.05
N GLN A 180 -22.00 -3.09 -6.34
CA GLN A 180 -21.97 -4.24 -7.26
C GLN A 180 -21.02 -5.37 -6.81
N LYS A 181 -20.00 -5.06 -6.01
CA LYS A 181 -19.04 -6.02 -5.46
C LYS A 181 -19.38 -6.48 -4.03
N ILE A 182 -20.43 -5.92 -3.43
CA ILE A 182 -20.91 -6.37 -2.11
C ILE A 182 -21.84 -7.56 -2.31
N SER A 183 -21.25 -8.74 -2.45
CA SER A 183 -21.96 -10.02 -2.39
C SER A 183 -22.47 -10.30 -0.98
N ASP A 184 -23.34 -11.30 -0.82
CA ASP A 184 -23.89 -11.68 0.50
C ASP A 184 -22.78 -11.98 1.51
N ARG A 185 -21.73 -12.69 1.08
CA ARG A 185 -20.58 -12.99 1.94
C ARG A 185 -19.77 -11.75 2.31
N VAL A 186 -19.62 -10.78 1.40
CA VAL A 186 -18.91 -9.52 1.69
C VAL A 186 -19.73 -8.66 2.64
N ALA A 187 -21.05 -8.60 2.44
CA ALA A 187 -21.99 -7.94 3.33
C ALA A 187 -21.92 -8.51 4.75
N GLU A 188 -21.98 -9.84 4.90
CA GLU A 188 -21.89 -10.54 6.17
C GLU A 188 -20.54 -10.30 6.87
N MET A 189 -19.42 -10.44 6.16
CA MET A 189 -18.09 -10.23 6.76
C MET A 189 -17.83 -8.79 7.23
N ARG A 190 -18.57 -7.81 6.70
CA ARG A 190 -18.32 -6.39 6.96
C ARG A 190 -19.45 -5.71 7.72
N ASP A 191 -20.50 -6.44 8.09
CA ASP A 191 -21.72 -5.90 8.68
C ASP A 191 -22.34 -4.77 7.82
N LEU A 192 -22.43 -5.00 6.51
CA LEU A 192 -22.91 -4.02 5.53
C LEU A 192 -24.18 -4.48 4.78
N PRO A 193 -25.07 -3.56 4.39
CA PRO A 193 -26.15 -3.87 3.49
C PRO A 193 -25.64 -4.24 2.09
N LYS A 194 -26.21 -5.29 1.50
CA LYS A 194 -25.90 -5.74 0.14
C LYS A 194 -26.20 -4.64 -0.89
N GLY A 195 -25.34 -4.51 -1.90
CA GLY A 195 -25.60 -3.66 -3.06
C GLY A 195 -25.38 -2.15 -2.84
N ILE A 196 -25.00 -1.71 -1.65
CA ILE A 196 -24.76 -0.29 -1.34
C ILE A 196 -23.27 0.03 -1.45
N ASP A 197 -22.91 1.14 -2.09
CA ASP A 197 -21.52 1.59 -2.13
C ASP A 197 -20.96 1.80 -0.71
N GLN A 198 -19.83 1.17 -0.44
CA GLN A 198 -19.14 1.25 0.84
C GLN A 198 -18.04 2.32 0.75
N ARG A 199 -18.01 3.21 1.75
CA ARG A 199 -16.98 4.23 1.94
C ARG A 199 -16.44 4.15 3.36
N SER A 200 -15.16 3.86 3.51
CA SER A 200 -14.53 3.74 4.81
C SER A 200 -14.30 5.13 5.40
N ALA A 201 -14.24 5.22 6.73
CA ALA A 201 -13.80 6.44 7.39
C ALA A 201 -12.37 6.79 6.93
N CYS A 202 -12.06 8.08 6.84
CA CYS A 202 -10.73 8.55 6.44
C CYS A 202 -9.74 8.57 7.62
N ARG A 203 -10.26 8.49 8.86
CA ARG A 203 -9.49 8.46 10.10
C ARG A 203 -10.03 7.38 11.03
N HIS A 204 -9.15 6.78 11.82
CA HIS A 204 -9.59 5.89 12.88
C HIS A 204 -10.45 6.68 13.88
N PRO A 205 -11.62 6.16 14.29
CA PRO A 205 -12.56 6.91 15.12
C PRO A 205 -12.11 6.98 16.59
N ASP A 206 -11.23 6.09 17.01
CA ASP A 206 -10.80 5.83 18.38
C ASP A 206 -9.46 6.50 18.74
N TRP A 207 -8.83 7.23 17.81
CA TRP A 207 -7.61 8.00 18.07
C TRP A 207 -7.48 9.18 17.10
N THR A 208 -6.83 10.27 17.51
CA THR A 208 -6.69 11.48 16.67
C THR A 208 -5.24 11.80 16.33
N GLY A 209 -4.29 11.40 17.18
CA GLY A 209 -2.87 11.72 17.02
C GLY A 209 -1.92 10.55 17.27
N PRO A 210 -0.61 10.81 17.13
CA PRO A 210 0.44 9.79 17.33
C PRO A 210 0.50 9.26 18.77
N ASP A 211 0.16 10.08 19.78
CA ASP A 211 0.16 9.65 21.17
C ASP A 211 -1.00 8.66 21.44
N ASP A 212 -2.18 8.91 20.88
CA ASP A 212 -3.30 7.96 20.91
C ASP A 212 -2.99 6.69 20.09
N LEU A 213 -2.28 6.83 18.96
CA LEU A 213 -1.83 5.70 18.15
C LEU A 213 -0.88 4.79 18.97
N ALA A 214 -0.04 5.36 19.84
CA ALA A 214 0.81 4.56 20.73
C ALA A 214 0.00 3.70 21.71
N ILE A 215 -1.11 4.24 22.24
CA ILE A 215 -2.05 3.48 23.06
C ILE A 215 -2.68 2.35 22.23
N LYS A 216 -3.13 2.65 21.00
CA LYS A 216 -3.69 1.63 20.10
C LYS A 216 -2.67 0.53 19.76
N ILE A 217 -1.43 0.88 19.47
CA ILE A 217 -0.35 -0.09 19.21
C ILE A 217 -0.14 -0.96 20.46
N THR A 218 -0.15 -0.37 21.65
CA THR A 218 -0.05 -1.11 22.91
C THR A 218 -1.20 -2.10 23.08
N GLU A 219 -2.45 -1.70 22.81
CA GLU A 219 -3.60 -2.61 22.84
C GLU A 219 -3.42 -3.80 21.88
N LEU A 220 -2.93 -3.58 20.66
CA LEU A 220 -2.68 -4.65 19.69
C LEU A 220 -1.57 -5.60 20.15
N ARG A 221 -0.54 -5.07 20.82
CA ARG A 221 0.50 -5.89 21.46
C ARG A 221 -0.09 -6.74 22.57
N GLU A 222 -0.92 -6.18 23.44
CA GLU A 222 -1.58 -6.94 24.51
C GLU A 222 -2.47 -8.06 23.95
N ILE A 223 -3.29 -7.77 22.93
CA ILE A 223 -4.16 -8.76 22.28
C ILE A 223 -3.36 -9.94 21.71
N THR A 224 -2.14 -9.68 21.22
CA THR A 224 -1.24 -10.67 20.62
C THR A 224 -0.17 -11.19 21.59
N GLU A 225 -0.26 -10.85 22.88
CA GLU A 225 0.72 -11.21 23.91
C GLU A 225 2.17 -10.80 23.57
N TRP A 226 2.30 -9.71 22.82
CA TRP A 226 3.56 -9.17 22.29
C TRP A 226 4.28 -10.14 21.34
N LYS A 227 3.56 -11.12 20.77
CA LYS A 227 4.17 -12.13 19.89
C LYS A 227 4.53 -11.55 18.53
N VAL A 228 3.67 -10.75 17.93
CA VAL A 228 3.79 -10.35 16.53
C VAL A 228 4.19 -8.88 16.38
N PRO A 229 4.86 -8.49 15.28
CA PRO A 229 5.20 -7.11 15.03
C PRO A 229 4.01 -6.27 14.57
N ILE A 230 4.06 -4.98 14.91
CA ILE A 230 3.07 -3.98 14.53
C ILE A 230 3.65 -3.04 13.48
N PHE A 231 3.07 -3.10 12.28
CA PHE A 231 3.43 -2.25 11.16
C PHE A 231 2.52 -1.02 11.16
N VAL A 232 3.04 0.12 10.73
CA VAL A 232 2.24 1.32 10.49
C VAL A 232 2.37 1.69 9.01
N LYS A 233 1.26 1.59 8.29
CA LYS A 233 1.21 1.92 6.86
C LYS A 233 0.77 3.36 6.65
N ILE A 234 1.64 4.13 6.01
CA ILE A 234 1.45 5.54 5.68
C ILE A 234 1.45 5.72 4.17
N ALA A 235 0.68 6.70 3.70
CA ALA A 235 0.74 7.12 2.31
C ALA A 235 1.89 8.10 2.11
N GLY A 236 2.49 8.13 0.91
CA GLY A 236 3.54 9.08 0.55
C GLY A 236 3.03 10.52 0.45
N ALA A 237 2.69 11.16 1.56
CA ALA A 237 2.23 12.54 1.62
C ALA A 237 3.26 13.43 2.31
N ARG A 238 3.60 13.16 3.57
CA ARG A 238 4.66 13.84 4.32
C ARG A 238 5.65 12.81 4.87
N PRO A 239 6.40 12.09 4.00
CA PRO A 239 7.17 10.90 4.36
C PRO A 239 8.09 11.08 5.58
N TYR A 240 8.83 12.19 5.68
CA TYR A 240 9.66 12.46 6.86
C TYR A 240 8.85 12.49 8.16
N TYR A 241 7.81 13.34 8.20
CA TYR A 241 7.02 13.56 9.42
C TYR A 241 6.16 12.34 9.77
N ASP A 242 5.53 11.72 8.77
CA ASP A 242 4.65 10.57 8.97
C ASP A 242 5.46 9.34 9.45
N THR A 243 6.67 9.13 8.91
CA THR A 243 7.60 8.10 9.40
C THR A 243 8.06 8.40 10.83
N ALA A 244 8.47 9.64 11.12
CA ALA A 244 8.91 10.03 12.46
C ALA A 244 7.81 9.80 13.52
N LEU A 245 6.57 10.15 13.18
CA LEU A 245 5.41 9.93 14.04
C LEU A 245 5.09 8.45 14.23
N ALA A 246 5.19 7.63 13.17
CA ALA A 246 5.00 6.18 13.28
C ALA A 246 6.05 5.53 14.20
N VAL A 247 7.31 5.92 14.07
CA VAL A 247 8.41 5.42 14.93
C VAL A 247 8.16 5.81 16.39
N LYS A 248 7.79 7.08 16.65
CA LYS A 248 7.47 7.57 17.99
C LYS A 248 6.26 6.86 18.60
N ALA A 249 5.25 6.52 17.79
CA ALA A 249 4.08 5.77 18.23
C ALA A 249 4.39 4.30 18.57
N GLY A 250 5.59 3.80 18.26
CA GLY A 250 6.02 2.44 18.60
C GLY A 250 5.84 1.43 17.47
N ALA A 251 5.85 1.88 16.21
CA ALA A 251 5.92 0.98 15.06
C ALA A 251 7.18 0.11 15.11
N ASP A 252 7.01 -1.18 14.81
CA ASP A 252 8.10 -2.11 14.54
C ASP A 252 8.60 -1.97 13.09
N VAL A 253 7.67 -1.67 12.17
CA VAL A 253 7.93 -1.50 10.74
C VAL A 253 7.08 -0.34 10.22
N VAL A 254 7.64 0.48 9.34
CA VAL A 254 6.90 1.51 8.61
C VAL A 254 6.72 1.05 7.17
N VAL A 255 5.48 1.06 6.68
CA VAL A 255 5.15 0.76 5.29
C VAL A 255 4.79 2.06 4.58
N LEU A 256 5.61 2.48 3.63
CA LEU A 256 5.45 3.73 2.90
C LEU A 256 4.95 3.47 1.48
N ASP A 257 3.71 3.86 1.22
CA ASP A 257 3.03 3.59 -0.03
C ASP A 257 2.98 4.84 -0.91
N GLY A 258 3.78 4.85 -1.98
CA GLY A 258 3.84 5.95 -2.93
C GLY A 258 2.63 6.02 -3.85
N MET A 259 2.50 7.14 -4.58
CA MET A 259 1.35 7.47 -5.43
C MET A 259 1.01 6.40 -6.49
N GLN A 260 2.00 5.59 -6.90
CA GLN A 260 1.80 4.45 -7.80
C GLN A 260 1.05 3.27 -7.16
N GLY A 261 0.79 3.30 -5.85
CA GLY A 261 0.01 2.29 -5.13
C GLY A 261 -1.38 2.10 -5.76
N GLY A 262 -1.80 0.85 -5.89
CA GLY A 262 -3.07 0.51 -6.53
C GLY A 262 -4.28 0.64 -5.61
N THR A 263 -5.46 0.78 -6.22
CA THR A 263 -6.74 0.57 -5.55
C THR A 263 -7.75 -0.10 -6.47
N ALA A 264 -8.77 -0.75 -5.91
CA ALA A 264 -9.89 -1.25 -6.70
C ALA A 264 -10.85 -0.12 -7.10
N ALA A 265 -11.02 0.88 -6.23
CA ALA A 265 -11.91 2.01 -6.45
C ALA A 265 -11.49 3.20 -5.58
N THR A 266 -11.36 4.37 -6.21
CA THR A 266 -11.40 5.69 -5.55
C THR A 266 -11.63 6.78 -6.60
N GLN A 267 -11.82 8.01 -6.15
CA GLN A 267 -11.99 9.17 -7.02
C GLN A 267 -10.69 9.45 -7.79
N GLU A 268 -10.80 9.70 -9.08
CA GLU A 268 -9.67 9.96 -9.97
C GLU A 268 -8.75 11.09 -9.46
N VAL A 269 -9.33 12.12 -8.84
CA VAL A 269 -8.55 13.24 -8.29
C VAL A 269 -7.50 12.78 -7.26
N PHE A 270 -7.81 11.78 -6.43
CA PHE A 270 -6.86 11.23 -5.47
C PHE A 270 -5.73 10.49 -6.18
N ILE A 271 -6.07 9.59 -7.11
CA ILE A 271 -5.10 8.76 -7.86
C ILE A 271 -4.09 9.63 -8.63
N GLU A 272 -4.55 10.72 -9.23
CA GLU A 272 -3.74 11.51 -10.16
C GLU A 272 -3.10 12.76 -9.53
N ASN A 273 -3.57 13.21 -8.36
CA ASN A 273 -3.16 14.51 -7.79
C ASN A 273 -2.84 14.50 -6.30
N VAL A 274 -2.99 13.40 -5.58
CA VAL A 274 -2.73 13.36 -4.14
C VAL A 274 -1.65 12.33 -3.82
N GLY A 275 -0.60 12.77 -3.14
CA GLY A 275 0.57 11.95 -2.80
C GLY A 275 1.80 12.27 -3.66
N GLN A 276 2.92 11.68 -3.28
CA GLN A 276 4.22 11.83 -3.90
C GLN A 276 4.64 10.52 -4.59
N PRO A 277 5.42 10.58 -5.68
CA PRO A 277 6.00 9.40 -6.31
C PRO A 277 6.77 8.54 -5.32
N THR A 278 6.66 7.22 -5.40
CA THR A 278 7.35 6.27 -4.51
C THR A 278 8.83 6.60 -4.34
N LEU A 279 9.55 6.84 -5.44
CA LEU A 279 10.98 7.18 -5.43
C LEU A 279 11.29 8.43 -4.58
N ALA A 280 10.46 9.47 -4.67
CA ALA A 280 10.66 10.72 -3.92
C ALA A 280 10.41 10.57 -2.42
N CYS A 281 9.63 9.56 -2.02
CA CYS A 281 9.28 9.31 -0.63
C CYS A 281 10.41 8.62 0.18
N ILE A 282 11.29 7.87 -0.50
CA ILE A 282 12.26 6.99 0.18
C ILE A 282 13.25 7.80 1.01
N ARG A 283 13.92 8.79 0.41
CA ARG A 283 14.98 9.53 1.11
C ARG A 283 14.47 10.26 2.36
N PRO A 284 13.37 11.05 2.30
CA PRO A 284 12.85 11.70 3.50
C PRO A 284 12.43 10.72 4.61
N ALA A 285 11.90 9.55 4.27
CA ALA A 285 11.59 8.52 5.28
C ALA A 285 12.85 7.94 5.92
N VAL A 286 13.90 7.70 5.13
CA VAL A 286 15.21 7.25 5.65
C VAL A 286 15.87 8.33 6.50
N ASP A 287 15.79 9.61 6.11
CA ASP A 287 16.26 10.75 6.92
C ASP A 287 15.59 10.74 8.30
N ALA A 288 14.26 10.59 8.36
CA ALA A 288 13.53 10.50 9.62
C ALA A 288 13.97 9.34 10.50
N LEU A 289 14.25 8.17 9.91
CA LEU A 289 14.79 7.03 10.67
C LEU A 289 16.18 7.30 11.21
N GLN A 290 17.04 7.99 10.46
CA GLN A 290 18.39 8.34 10.88
C GLN A 290 18.39 9.40 11.99
N ASP A 291 17.58 10.45 11.84
CA ASP A 291 17.49 11.56 12.79
C ASP A 291 16.89 11.11 14.14
N LEU A 292 16.10 10.03 14.14
CA LEU A 292 15.56 9.40 15.34
C LEU A 292 16.43 8.26 15.91
N ASP A 293 17.61 8.02 15.32
CA ASP A 293 18.49 6.89 15.65
C ASP A 293 17.79 5.51 15.56
N ALA A 294 16.73 5.43 14.75
CA ALA A 294 15.92 4.23 14.53
C ALA A 294 16.31 3.49 13.23
N HIS A 295 17.26 4.01 12.46
CA HIS A 295 17.73 3.41 11.22
C HIS A 295 18.39 2.05 11.49
N ARG A 296 17.87 1.00 10.83
CA ARG A 296 18.19 -0.43 11.07
C ARG A 296 17.55 -1.05 12.33
N GLU A 297 16.91 -0.26 13.19
CA GLU A 297 16.07 -0.78 14.30
C GLU A 297 14.61 -0.95 13.85
N VAL A 298 14.06 0.08 13.19
CA VAL A 298 12.73 0.05 12.54
C VAL A 298 12.93 -0.19 11.05
N GLN A 299 12.32 -1.26 10.52
CA GLN A 299 12.40 -1.58 9.11
C GLN A 299 11.45 -0.70 8.28
N LEU A 300 11.89 -0.33 7.07
CA LEU A 300 11.10 0.43 6.10
C LEU A 300 10.74 -0.47 4.92
N ILE A 301 9.44 -0.63 4.68
CA ILE A 301 8.91 -1.30 3.50
C ILE A 301 8.38 -0.23 2.55
N ILE A 302 8.73 -0.34 1.27
CA ILE A 302 8.25 0.56 0.23
C ILE A 302 7.21 -0.17 -0.62
N SER A 303 6.11 0.51 -0.95
CA SER A 303 5.14 0.01 -1.91
C SER A 303 4.71 1.09 -2.91
N GLY A 304 4.12 0.64 -4.02
CA GLY A 304 3.64 1.49 -5.11
C GLY A 304 4.60 1.49 -6.29
N GLY A 305 4.17 0.85 -7.40
CA GLY A 305 4.90 0.91 -8.66
C GLY A 305 6.19 0.08 -8.73
N ILE A 306 6.38 -0.89 -7.84
CA ILE A 306 7.45 -1.88 -7.93
C ILE A 306 7.04 -2.97 -8.94
N ARG A 307 7.84 -3.19 -9.99
CA ARG A 307 7.46 -4.05 -11.13
C ARG A 307 8.42 -5.20 -11.37
N ASN A 308 9.70 -5.03 -11.05
CA ASN A 308 10.75 -5.99 -11.33
C ASN A 308 11.84 -5.95 -10.25
N GLY A 309 12.84 -6.84 -10.31
CA GLY A 309 13.87 -6.94 -9.27
C GLY A 309 14.92 -5.82 -9.24
N ALA A 310 14.93 -4.92 -10.23
CA ALA A 310 15.78 -3.73 -10.22
C ALA A 310 15.10 -2.52 -9.56
N ASP A 311 13.75 -2.48 -9.54
CA ASP A 311 12.98 -1.49 -8.77
C ASP A 311 13.13 -1.74 -7.26
#